data_AF-A0A2M9WJ22-F1
#
_entry.id   AF-A0A2M9WJ22-F1
#
_cell.length_a   1.000
_cell.length_b   1.000
_cell.length_c   1.000
_cell.angle_alpha   90.00
_cell.angle_beta   90.00
_cell.angle_gamma   90.00
#
_symmetry.space_group_name_H-M   'P 1'
#
loop_
_entity.id
_entity.type
_entity.pdbx_description
1 polymer ?
#
loop_
_entity_poly.entity_id
_entity_poly.type
_entity_poly.pdbx_seq_one_letter_code
_entity_poly.pdbx_strand_id
1 'polypeptide(L)' 'MDYSLLANELGLTEEELNEMGLHSDDIFQENDSSDAYYFNVPDGTPDRILGKKGWSLGERVKINSNVFDVINK' A
#
# COMPACT_ATOMS: atom_id res chain seq x y z
N MET A 1 11.42 1.09 4.84
CA MET A 1 9.95 1.31 4.77
C MET A 1 9.34 0.70 6.01
N ASP A 2 8.57 1.48 6.74
CA ASP A 2 7.85 1.01 7.91
C ASP A 2 6.51 0.42 7.48
N TYR A 3 6.42 -0.92 7.47
CA TYR A 3 5.19 -1.67 7.18
C TYR A 3 4.02 -1.21 8.07
N SER A 4 4.33 -0.82 9.31
CA SER A 4 3.36 -0.31 10.27
C SER A 4 2.73 1.02 9.85
N LEU A 5 3.50 1.94 9.23
CA LEU A 5 2.98 3.21 8.72
C LEU A 5 2.12 3.00 7.48
N LEU A 6 2.55 2.13 6.57
CA LEU A 6 1.77 1.78 5.37
C LEU A 6 0.47 1.07 5.74
N ALA A 7 0.53 0.12 6.66
CA ALA A 7 -0.64 -0.57 7.18
C ALA A 7 -1.61 0.44 7.82
N ASN A 8 -1.11 1.37 8.64
CA ASN A 8 -1.94 2.41 9.25
C ASN A 8 -2.58 3.35 8.22
N GLU A 9 -1.82 3.82 7.22
CA GLU A 9 -2.33 4.68 6.13
C GLU A 9 -3.42 3.96 5.33
N LEU A 10 -3.18 2.69 5.00
CA LEU A 10 -4.15 1.86 4.30
C LEU A 10 -5.29 1.40 5.21
N GLY A 11 -5.25 1.66 6.51
CA GLY A 11 -6.21 1.20 7.52
C GLY A 11 -6.31 -0.33 7.58
N LEU A 12 -5.18 -1.01 7.47
CA LEU A 12 -4.97 -2.44 7.59
C LEU A 12 -4.08 -2.72 8.81
N THR A 13 -4.07 -3.96 9.28
CA THR A 13 -3.02 -4.41 10.19
C THR A 13 -1.76 -4.81 9.42
N GLU A 14 -0.63 -4.88 10.10
CA GLU A 14 0.62 -5.38 9.50
C GLU A 14 0.47 -6.82 8.99
N GLU A 15 -0.30 -7.64 9.72
CA GLU A 15 -0.65 -9.00 9.31
C GLU A 15 -1.48 -9.03 8.03
N GLU A 16 -2.53 -8.19 7.95
CA GLU A 16 -3.36 -8.08 6.74
C GLU A 16 -2.51 -7.65 5.54
N LEU A 17 -1.63 -6.66 5.72
CA LEU A 17 -0.74 -6.17 4.66
C LEU A 17 0.26 -7.25 4.20
N ASN A 18 0.80 -8.03 5.14
CA ASN A 18 1.67 -9.17 4.84
C ASN A 18 0.91 -10.31 4.15
N GLU A 19 -0.34 -10.58 4.52
CA GLU A 19 -1.19 -11.58 3.87
C GLU A 19 -1.55 -11.22 2.43
N MET A 20 -1.63 -9.92 2.10
CA MET A 20 -1.76 -9.48 0.71
C MET A 20 -0.53 -9.82 -0.13
N GLY A 21 0.62 -10.05 0.51
CA GLY A 21 1.92 -10.13 -0.17
C GLY A 21 2.34 -8.79 -0.75
N LEU A 22 1.86 -7.66 -0.19
CA LEU A 22 2.25 -6.34 -0.65
C LEU A 22 3.62 -5.99 -0.06
N HIS A 23 4.62 -5.84 -0.93
CA HIS A 23 5.96 -5.46 -0.52
C HIS A 23 6.35 -4.07 -0.99
N SER A 24 7.43 -3.54 -0.42
CA SER A 24 8.01 -2.26 -0.84
C SER A 24 8.41 -2.21 -2.31
N ASP A 25 8.69 -3.37 -2.91
CA ASP A 25 9.04 -3.51 -4.33
C ASP A 25 7.82 -3.34 -5.26
N ASP A 26 6.61 -3.62 -4.74
CA ASP A 26 5.33 -3.44 -5.44
C ASP A 26 4.80 -2.00 -5.35
N ILE A 27 5.57 -1.10 -4.71
CA ILE A 27 5.23 0.32 -4.57
C ILE A 27 6.00 1.11 -5.62
N PHE A 28 5.24 1.77 -6.49
CA PHE A 28 5.74 2.55 -7.60
C PHE A 28 5.54 4.05 -7.33
N GLN A 29 6.49 4.86 -7.78
CA GLN A 29 6.37 6.31 -7.77
C GLN A 29 5.74 6.79 -9.09
N GLU A 30 4.81 7.75 -9.04
CA GLU A 30 4.34 8.43 -10.25
C GLU A 30 5.47 9.27 -10.83
N ASN A 31 5.79 9.06 -12.12
CA ASN A 31 6.81 9.84 -12.81
C ASN A 31 6.45 11.34 -12.95
N ASP A 32 5.16 11.68 -12.92
CA ASP A 32 4.65 13.05 -13.11
C ASP A 32 4.49 13.86 -11.81
N SER A 33 4.64 13.23 -10.64
CA SER A 33 4.54 13.92 -9.36
C SER A 33 5.49 13.27 -8.37
N SER A 34 6.54 14.01 -8.01
CA SER A 34 7.62 13.55 -7.13
C SER A 34 7.14 13.03 -5.77
N ASP A 35 5.90 13.33 -5.39
CA ASP A 35 5.31 12.99 -4.09
C ASP A 35 4.13 12.02 -4.17
N ALA A 36 3.87 11.40 -5.32
CA ALA A 36 2.76 10.46 -5.48
C ALA A 36 3.28 9.02 -5.60
N TYR A 37 2.96 8.19 -4.61
CA TYR A 37 3.25 6.76 -4.64
C TYR A 37 1.96 5.98 -4.90
N TYR A 38 2.08 4.77 -5.43
CA TYR A 38 0.96 3.88 -5.62
C TYR A 38 1.41 2.42 -5.62
N PHE A 39 0.47 1.52 -5.41
CA PHE A 39 0.66 0.09 -5.65
C PHE A 39 -0.54 -0.46 -6.42
N ASN A 40 -0.37 -1.65 -6.96
CA ASN A 40 -1.44 -2.42 -7.56
C ASN A 40 -1.83 -3.53 -6.59
N VAL A 41 -3.12 -3.69 -6.32
CA VAL A 41 -3.63 -4.71 -5.41
C VAL A 41 -3.17 -6.09 -5.88
N PRO A 42 -2.34 -6.82 -5.10
CA PRO A 42 -1.80 -8.10 -5.52
C PRO A 42 -2.90 -9.15 -5.69
N ASP A 43 -2.74 -10.08 -6.65
CA ASP A 43 -3.66 -11.21 -6.85
C ASP A 43 -3.80 -12.12 -5.62
N GLY A 44 -2.80 -12.11 -4.74
CA GLY A 44 -2.81 -12.82 -3.46
C GLY A 44 -3.67 -12.17 -2.37
N THR A 45 -4.28 -11.01 -2.63
CA THR A 45 -5.07 -10.26 -1.64
C THR A 45 -6.30 -11.06 -1.22
N PRO A 46 -6.45 -11.41 0.06
CA PRO A 46 -7.63 -12.11 0.58
C PRO A 46 -8.93 -11.35 0.32
N ASP A 47 -10.00 -12.07 -0.04
CA ASP A 47 -11.35 -11.50 -0.27
C ASP A 47 -11.87 -10.65 0.90
N ARG A 48 -11.49 -11.00 2.14
CA ARG A 48 -11.86 -10.21 3.33
C ARG A 48 -11.29 -8.80 3.30
N ILE A 49 -10.09 -8.63 2.77
CA ILE A 49 -9.41 -7.34 2.65
C ILE A 49 -10.01 -6.55 1.48
N LEU A 50 -10.22 -7.23 0.34
CA LEU A 50 -10.92 -6.65 -0.82
C LEU A 50 -12.29 -6.12 -0.43
N GLY A 51 -13.09 -6.91 0.30
CA GLY A 51 -14.42 -6.50 0.76
C GLY A 51 -14.39 -5.37 1.80
N LYS A 52 -13.40 -5.37 2.70
CA LYS A 52 -13.24 -4.32 3.73
C LYS A 52 -12.85 -2.97 3.12
N LYS A 53 -12.04 -2.97 2.07
CA LYS A 53 -11.57 -1.74 1.40
C LYS A 53 -12.40 -1.36 0.18
N GLY A 54 -13.15 -2.30 -0.38
CA GLY A 54 -13.81 -2.13 -1.67
C GLY A 54 -12.83 -2.15 -2.84
N TRP A 55 -11.69 -2.82 -2.70
CA TRP A 55 -10.66 -2.91 -3.73
C TRP A 55 -10.91 -4.06 -4.70
N SER A 56 -10.45 -3.88 -5.93
CA SER A 56 -10.39 -4.94 -6.93
C SER A 56 -8.95 -5.44 -7.11
N LEU A 57 -8.77 -6.71 -7.47
CA LEU A 57 -7.44 -7.23 -7.84
C LEU A 57 -6.86 -6.43 -9.02
N GLY A 58 -5.57 -6.07 -8.93
CA GLY A 58 -4.87 -5.21 -9.89
C GLY A 58 -5.27 -3.73 -9.85
N GLU A 59 -6.22 -3.34 -8.99
CA GLU A 59 -6.63 -1.95 -8.82
C GLU A 59 -5.46 -1.11 -8.33
N ARG A 60 -5.36 0.11 -8.85
CA ARG A 60 -4.30 1.05 -8.48
C ARG A 60 -4.74 1.86 -7.27
N VAL A 61 -4.03 1.68 -6.16
CA VAL A 61 -4.27 2.40 -4.91
C VAL A 61 -3.15 3.41 -4.68
N LYS A 62 -3.52 4.67 -4.45
CA LYS A 62 -2.54 5.73 -4.17
C LYS A 62 -2.09 5.68 -2.71
N ILE A 63 -0.81 5.88 -2.50
CA ILE A 63 -0.16 5.98 -1.19
C ILE A 63 0.34 7.41 -1.02
N ASN A 64 0.10 7.99 0.15
CA ASN A 64 0.58 9.31 0.49
C ASN A 64 2.11 9.29 0.71
N SER A 65 2.86 10.28 0.23
CA SER A 65 4.31 10.37 0.45
C SER A 65 4.69 10.51 1.91
N ASN A 66 3.78 10.98 2.78
CA ASN A 66 3.99 11.06 4.22
C ASN A 66 4.41 9.72 4.86
N VAL A 67 4.03 8.59 4.27
CA VAL A 67 4.41 7.26 4.74
C VAL A 67 5.92 7.01 4.58
N PHE A 68 6.56 7.69 3.62
CA PHE A 68 7.98 7.56 3.31
C PHE A 68 8.83 8.72 3.86
N ASP A 69 8.21 9.87 4.14
CA ASP A 69 8.90 11.07 4.64
C ASP A 69 9.45 10.90 6.07
N VAL A 70 8.84 10.01 6.88
CA VAL A 70 9.22 9.78 8.28
C VAL A 70 10.61 9.14 8.44
N ILE A 71 11.23 8.65 7.37
CA ILE A 71 12.54 8.00 7.39
C ILE A 71 13.70 9.03 7.33
N ASN A 72 13.41 10.32 7.08
CA ASN A 72 14.43 11.37 6.87
C ASN A 72 14.51 12.45 7.98
N LYS A 73 14.20 12.13 9.25
CA LYS A 73 14.33 13.11 10.34
C LYS A 73 15.13 12.62 11.55
#